data_AF-A0A0J7KE72-F1
#
_entry.id   AF-A0A0J7KE72-F1
#
_cell.length_a   1.000
_cell.length_b   1.000
_cell.length_c   1.000
_cell.angle_alpha   90.00
_cell.angle_beta   90.00
_cell.angle_gamma   90.00
#
_symmetry.space_group_name_H-M   'P 1'
#
loop_
_entity.id
_entity.type
_entity.pdbx_description
1 polymer ?
#
loop_
_entity_poly.entity_id
_entity_poly.type
_entity_poly.pdbx_seq_one_letter_code
_entity_poly.pdbx_strand_id
1 'polypeptide(L)'
;KDRSTRVSLSNENNVLLDPEVLTDFSTQTLVLTMLATLVKYSTSENETRILYEYLAEATMVFPKVFPVVHNLLDAKINSVLSSCHDQAILNAVQTIIQNMIASEDTSQQHHLQHYLQSCGFRGLWRFAGPYTNSNCTPESAELFVNCLEAMVEMCLTVQEPNKETAVGKDGRKEDVHFDKITSRIAKQCYNLDMNYVDPSAVAIQVIRGLYSGVTTVILDNLAAETAATMATNHPDYAILAARIDVSNLHKETKKSFSEVMHDLYYAKDPVTNQHTPIINERYYSIIKNNAERLDSAIIYDRDFSYNYIGFKTLERSYLLKINGKIVERPQHMLMRVAVGIHENDIDKVIETYNYLSERYFTHASPTLFNACTNNQQMSSCFLLTLDDDSIKGIYGTLKKCALISKYAGGIGLNVHCIRANSAEDNTDTTNGLVSVLKLYNDMAIYVDQGGNKRPGAFAIYLEPWHADIFDFLELKRNI
;
A
#
# COMPACT_ATOMS: atom_id res chain seq x y z
N LYS A 1 25.73 -12.38 50.64
CA LYS A 1 26.07 -13.79 50.93
C LYS A 1 25.44 -14.61 49.81
N ASP A 2 26.10 -15.04 48.75
CA ASP A 2 27.51 -15.02 48.40
C ASP A 2 27.64 -14.75 46.89
N ARG A 3 28.60 -13.87 46.56
CA ARG A 3 29.24 -13.84 45.24
C ARG A 3 30.17 -15.06 45.19
N SER A 4 29.80 -16.11 44.47
CA SER A 4 30.76 -17.06 43.93
C SER A 4 30.70 -17.01 42.40
N THR A 5 31.62 -16.23 41.84
CA THR A 5 32.39 -16.56 40.63
C THR A 5 31.68 -17.38 39.55
N ARG A 6 30.90 -16.72 38.68
CA ARG A 6 30.77 -17.15 37.29
C ARG A 6 31.88 -16.47 36.51
N VAL A 7 32.86 -17.27 36.10
CA VAL A 7 33.98 -16.86 35.26
C VAL A 7 33.41 -16.37 33.93
N SER A 8 33.70 -15.11 33.62
CA SER A 8 33.41 -14.46 32.35
C SER A 8 34.16 -15.15 31.21
N LEU A 9 33.41 -15.63 30.22
CA LEU A 9 33.86 -15.65 28.83
C LEU A 9 32.95 -14.66 28.09
N SER A 10 33.61 -13.70 27.47
CA SER A 10 33.11 -12.55 26.71
C SER A 10 31.85 -12.81 25.85
N ASN A 11 30.85 -11.90 25.95
CA ASN A 11 30.49 -11.00 24.85
C ASN A 11 29.23 -10.15 25.17
N GLU A 12 29.40 -8.84 25.33
CA GLU A 12 28.31 -7.84 25.19
C GLU A 12 27.76 -7.75 23.74
N ASN A 13 28.01 -8.76 22.89
CA ASN A 13 27.77 -8.77 21.45
C ASN A 13 27.08 -10.05 20.93
N ASN A 14 26.73 -11.03 21.78
CA ASN A 14 26.08 -12.27 21.33
C ASN A 14 24.55 -12.15 21.31
N VAL A 15 24.02 -11.41 20.33
CA VAL A 15 22.58 -11.14 20.14
C VAL A 15 21.75 -12.43 19.99
N LEU A 16 22.36 -13.53 19.49
CA LEU A 16 21.64 -14.76 19.16
C LEU A 16 21.09 -15.50 20.38
N LEU A 17 21.78 -15.46 21.52
CA LEU A 17 21.40 -16.19 22.74
C LEU A 17 20.83 -15.25 23.81
N ASP A 18 20.48 -14.01 23.45
CA ASP A 18 19.90 -13.04 24.37
C ASP A 18 18.53 -13.52 24.90
N PRO A 19 18.35 -13.64 26.23
CA PRO A 19 17.06 -14.00 26.83
C PRO A 19 15.92 -13.03 26.50
N GLU A 20 16.22 -11.77 26.16
CA GLU A 20 15.21 -10.78 25.76
C GLU A 20 14.76 -10.96 24.29
N VAL A 21 15.59 -11.57 23.45
CA VAL A 21 15.29 -11.87 22.04
C VAL A 21 14.62 -13.24 21.92
N LEU A 22 15.13 -14.25 22.62
CA LEU A 22 14.57 -15.59 22.68
C LEU A 22 13.69 -15.74 23.91
N THR A 23 12.47 -15.20 23.86
CA THR A 23 11.59 -15.13 25.03
C THR A 23 10.82 -16.43 25.32
N ASP A 24 10.59 -17.27 24.30
CA ASP A 24 9.76 -18.46 24.42
C ASP A 24 10.56 -19.77 24.35
N PHE A 25 10.14 -20.75 25.16
CA PHE A 25 10.80 -22.05 25.30
C PHE A 25 10.81 -22.85 23.98
N SER A 26 9.84 -22.64 23.10
CA SER A 26 9.74 -23.32 21.80
C SER A 26 10.80 -22.82 20.81
N THR A 27 10.96 -21.51 20.67
CA THR A 27 11.97 -20.90 19.80
C THR A 27 13.38 -21.19 20.32
N GLN A 28 13.60 -21.13 21.63
CA GLN A 28 14.87 -21.55 22.25
C GLN A 28 15.22 -22.99 21.87
N THR A 29 14.24 -23.91 21.94
CA THR A 29 14.44 -25.33 21.59
C THR A 29 14.75 -25.52 20.10
N LEU A 30 14.08 -24.77 19.21
CA LEU A 30 14.28 -24.85 17.77
C LEU A 30 15.68 -24.36 17.36
N VAL A 31 16.11 -23.21 17.90
CA VAL A 31 17.44 -22.63 17.63
C VAL A 31 18.54 -23.57 18.10
N LEU A 32 18.43 -24.11 19.32
CA LEU A 32 19.39 -25.05 19.86
C LEU A 32 19.43 -26.37 19.06
N THR A 33 18.28 -26.85 18.61
CA THR A 33 18.19 -28.05 17.76
C THR A 33 18.89 -27.83 16.42
N MET A 34 18.75 -26.65 15.81
CA MET A 34 19.46 -26.29 14.57
C MET A 34 20.98 -26.24 14.77
N LEU A 35 21.45 -25.56 15.82
CA LEU A 35 22.88 -25.47 16.14
C LEU A 35 23.51 -26.85 16.41
N ALA A 36 22.85 -27.70 17.19
CA ALA A 36 23.32 -29.05 17.46
C ALA A 36 23.35 -29.93 16.20
N THR A 37 22.39 -29.73 15.30
CA THR A 37 22.35 -30.44 14.02
C THR A 37 23.47 -29.97 13.08
N LEU A 38 23.76 -28.67 13.03
CA LEU A 38 24.88 -28.13 12.25
C LEU A 38 26.22 -28.68 12.74
N VAL A 39 26.42 -28.80 14.06
CA VAL A 39 27.61 -29.45 14.62
C VAL A 39 27.74 -30.87 14.09
N LYS A 40 26.66 -31.67 14.05
CA LYS A 40 26.71 -33.06 13.59
C LYS A 40 27.27 -33.21 12.17
N TYR A 41 27.00 -32.26 11.27
CA TYR A 41 27.35 -32.37 9.85
C TYR A 41 28.47 -31.43 9.37
N SER A 42 28.91 -30.46 10.18
CA SER A 42 30.07 -29.63 9.81
C SER A 42 31.34 -30.49 9.74
N THR A 43 32.12 -30.26 8.68
CA THR A 43 33.43 -30.90 8.41
C THR A 43 34.58 -29.91 8.59
N SER A 44 34.29 -28.63 8.80
CA SER A 44 35.26 -27.55 8.99
C SER A 44 35.59 -27.38 10.47
N GLU A 45 36.88 -27.39 10.83
CA GLU A 45 37.33 -27.23 12.23
C GLU A 45 36.96 -25.85 12.80
N ASN A 46 37.04 -24.79 11.99
CA ASN A 46 36.70 -23.42 12.42
C ASN A 46 35.20 -23.24 12.67
N GLU A 47 34.34 -23.81 11.82
CA GLU A 47 32.89 -23.77 12.03
C GLU A 47 32.50 -24.60 13.25
N THR A 48 33.10 -25.79 13.38
CA THR A 48 32.89 -26.68 14.53
C THR A 48 33.26 -25.98 15.83
N ARG A 49 34.36 -25.21 15.84
CA ARG A 49 34.79 -24.42 17.00
C ARG A 49 33.75 -23.37 17.40
N ILE A 50 33.31 -22.54 16.47
CA ILE A 50 32.33 -21.49 16.74
C ILE A 50 31.01 -22.10 17.24
N LEU A 51 30.56 -23.19 16.60
CA LEU A 51 29.32 -23.84 16.98
C LEU A 51 29.39 -24.48 18.38
N TYR A 52 30.52 -25.06 18.78
CA TYR A 52 30.70 -25.58 20.14
C TYR A 52 30.80 -24.45 21.18
N GLU A 53 31.41 -23.31 20.86
CA GLU A 53 31.43 -22.13 21.73
C GLU A 53 30.01 -21.60 21.98
N TYR A 54 29.18 -21.46 20.93
CA TYR A 54 27.76 -21.08 21.07
C TYR A 54 26.93 -22.11 21.85
N LEU A 55 27.16 -23.42 21.63
CA LEU A 55 26.45 -24.45 22.39
C LEU A 55 26.88 -24.44 23.87
N ALA A 56 28.16 -24.21 24.17
CA ALA A 56 28.65 -24.08 25.54
C ALA A 56 28.03 -22.86 26.24
N GLU A 57 27.94 -21.71 25.57
CA GLU A 57 27.25 -20.53 26.08
C GLU A 57 25.76 -20.81 26.31
N ALA A 58 25.09 -21.47 25.36
CA ALA A 58 23.68 -21.82 25.49
C ALA A 58 23.40 -22.76 26.67
N THR A 59 24.34 -23.63 27.08
CA THR A 59 24.19 -24.42 28.32
C THR A 59 24.10 -23.56 29.58
N MET A 60 24.73 -22.38 29.57
CA MET A 60 24.73 -21.45 30.69
C MET A 60 23.49 -20.54 30.69
N VAL A 61 23.05 -20.13 29.51
CA VAL A 61 21.93 -19.20 29.34
C VAL A 61 20.57 -19.90 29.39
N PHE A 62 20.44 -21.09 28.78
CA PHE A 62 19.19 -21.86 28.68
C PHE A 62 19.31 -23.27 29.29
N PRO A 63 19.58 -23.41 30.60
CA PRO A 63 19.87 -24.69 31.24
C PRO A 63 18.70 -25.69 31.21
N LYS A 64 17.46 -25.22 31.03
CA LYS A 64 16.25 -26.07 30.94
C LYS A 64 16.02 -26.65 29.54
N VAL A 65 16.53 -26.00 28.50
CA VAL A 65 16.29 -26.38 27.10
C VAL A 65 17.34 -27.37 26.62
N PHE A 66 18.58 -27.17 27.07
CA PHE A 66 19.73 -27.93 26.59
C PHE A 66 19.65 -29.46 26.83
N PRO A 67 19.16 -29.98 27.98
CA PRO A 67 19.00 -31.42 28.19
C PRO A 67 18.13 -32.12 27.15
N VAL A 68 17.22 -31.38 26.50
CA VAL A 68 16.33 -31.89 25.45
C VAL A 68 17.08 -32.13 24.14
N VAL A 69 18.12 -31.34 23.86
CA VAL A 69 18.85 -31.33 22.58
C VAL A 69 20.14 -32.17 22.62
N HIS A 70 20.65 -32.48 23.83
CA HIS A 70 21.92 -33.19 24.06
C HIS A 70 22.08 -34.50 23.27
N ASN A 71 21.01 -35.29 23.13
CA ASN A 71 21.03 -36.58 22.41
C ASN A 71 21.52 -36.46 20.95
N LEU A 72 21.46 -35.26 20.35
CA LEU A 72 21.98 -35.01 18.99
C LEU A 72 23.50 -34.82 18.95
N LEU A 73 24.12 -34.48 20.09
CA LEU A 73 25.54 -34.15 20.21
C LEU A 73 26.38 -35.35 20.71
N ASP A 74 25.76 -36.32 21.40
CA ASP A 74 26.43 -37.46 22.05
C ASP A 74 27.43 -38.20 21.15
N ALA A 75 27.05 -38.52 19.91
CA ALA A 75 27.92 -39.25 19.00
C ALA A 75 29.15 -38.44 18.56
N LYS A 76 29.01 -37.12 18.38
CA LYS A 76 30.10 -36.26 17.89
C LYS A 76 30.98 -35.75 19.04
N ILE A 77 30.42 -35.55 20.23
CA ILE A 77 31.19 -35.28 21.46
C ILE A 77 32.19 -36.41 21.72
N ASN A 78 31.76 -37.68 21.65
CA ASN A 78 32.65 -38.83 21.82
C ASN A 78 33.75 -38.89 20.74
N SER A 79 33.42 -38.54 19.49
CA SER A 79 34.41 -38.41 18.40
C SER A 79 35.43 -37.30 18.68
N VAL A 80 34.97 -36.14 19.13
CA VAL A 80 35.82 -34.98 19.45
C VAL A 80 36.74 -35.29 20.64
N LEU A 81 36.25 -35.95 21.70
CA LEU A 81 37.06 -36.35 22.85
C LEU A 81 38.16 -37.38 22.52
N SER A 82 37.98 -38.19 21.46
CA SER A 82 38.92 -39.23 21.06
C SER A 82 39.95 -38.81 20.00
N SER A 83 39.69 -37.71 19.26
CA SER A 83 40.49 -37.36 18.07
C SER A 83 40.85 -35.87 17.94
N CYS A 84 40.21 -34.97 18.70
CA CYS A 84 40.46 -33.53 18.60
C CYS A 84 41.64 -33.10 19.46
N HIS A 85 42.50 -32.24 18.90
CA HIS A 85 43.67 -31.67 19.57
C HIS A 85 43.52 -30.15 19.83
N ASP A 86 42.37 -29.54 19.47
CA ASP A 86 42.11 -28.12 19.72
C ASP A 86 41.60 -27.91 21.15
N GLN A 87 42.40 -27.19 21.95
CA GLN A 87 42.11 -26.87 23.34
C GLN A 87 40.81 -26.07 23.52
N ALA A 88 40.44 -25.22 22.56
CA ALA A 88 39.21 -24.41 22.66
C ALA A 88 37.95 -25.26 22.52
N ILE A 89 37.96 -26.19 21.56
CA ILE A 89 36.87 -27.13 21.35
C ILE A 89 36.74 -28.07 22.57
N LEU A 90 37.86 -28.57 23.08
CA LEU A 90 37.88 -29.42 24.27
C LEU A 90 37.35 -28.69 25.52
N ASN A 91 37.72 -27.42 25.71
CA ASN A 91 37.21 -26.59 26.81
C ASN A 91 35.69 -26.34 26.68
N ALA A 92 35.20 -26.09 25.46
CA ALA A 92 33.77 -25.89 25.21
C ALA A 92 32.97 -27.18 25.47
N VAL A 93 33.47 -28.32 24.99
CA VAL A 93 32.88 -29.65 25.23
C VAL A 93 32.92 -30.01 26.72
N GLN A 94 34.01 -29.72 27.43
CA GLN A 94 34.11 -29.93 28.88
C GLN A 94 33.07 -29.09 29.64
N THR A 95 32.87 -27.83 29.23
CA THR A 95 31.84 -26.94 29.80
C THR A 95 30.44 -27.50 29.59
N ILE A 96 30.14 -28.00 28.38
CA ILE A 96 28.87 -28.64 28.03
C ILE A 96 28.61 -29.86 28.93
N ILE A 97 29.60 -30.74 29.10
CA ILE A 97 29.50 -31.95 29.92
C ILE A 97 29.31 -31.61 31.40
N GLN A 98 30.08 -30.65 31.93
CA GLN A 98 29.97 -30.23 33.33
C GLN A 98 28.58 -29.66 33.66
N ASN A 99 28.04 -28.81 32.77
CA ASN A 99 26.71 -28.23 32.95
C ASN A 99 25.59 -29.28 32.76
N MET A 100 25.81 -30.30 31.92
CA MET A 100 24.88 -31.41 31.78
C MET A 100 24.81 -32.26 33.07
N ILE A 101 25.96 -32.60 33.67
CA ILE A 101 26.01 -33.41 34.90
C ILE A 101 25.39 -32.65 36.08
N ALA A 102 25.52 -31.32 36.11
CA ALA A 102 24.93 -30.46 37.14
C ALA A 102 23.40 -30.32 37.06
N SER A 103 22.78 -30.74 35.95
CA SER A 103 21.32 -30.65 35.75
C SER A 103 20.64 -31.94 36.23
N GLU A 104 20.13 -31.95 37.47
CA GLU A 104 19.56 -33.14 38.15
C GLU A 104 18.23 -33.68 37.56
N ASP A 105 17.68 -33.06 36.51
CA ASP A 105 16.34 -33.38 35.97
C ASP A 105 16.38 -34.49 34.90
N THR A 106 16.63 -35.73 35.35
CA THR A 106 16.65 -36.96 34.54
C THR A 106 15.29 -37.30 33.91
N SER A 107 14.21 -36.59 34.28
CA SER A 107 12.85 -36.82 33.79
C SER A 107 12.57 -36.22 32.40
N GLN A 108 13.35 -35.23 31.95
CA GLN A 108 13.17 -34.55 30.65
C GLN A 108 14.06 -35.09 29.52
N GLN A 109 14.97 -36.02 29.82
CA GLN A 109 16.03 -36.47 28.92
C GLN A 109 15.57 -37.17 27.62
N HIS A 110 14.29 -37.56 27.50
CA HIS A 110 13.91 -38.47 26.43
C HIS A 110 13.07 -37.95 25.28
N HIS A 111 12.42 -36.78 25.33
CA HIS A 111 11.30 -36.54 24.39
C HIS A 111 11.41 -35.25 23.53
N LEU A 112 12.60 -34.94 22.98
CA LEU A 112 12.77 -33.94 21.90
C LEU A 112 11.76 -34.16 20.76
N GLN A 113 11.52 -35.42 20.38
CA GLN A 113 10.62 -35.79 19.30
C GLN A 113 9.15 -35.44 19.62
N HIS A 114 8.71 -35.61 20.87
CA HIS A 114 7.35 -35.26 21.30
C HIS A 114 7.18 -33.75 21.43
N TYR A 115 8.20 -33.03 21.91
CA TYR A 115 8.16 -31.57 22.05
C TYR A 115 8.20 -30.85 20.69
N LEU A 116 9.08 -31.28 19.78
CA LEU A 116 9.07 -30.77 18.42
C LEU A 116 7.77 -31.13 17.70
N GLN A 117 7.15 -32.27 18.01
CA GLN A 117 5.83 -32.63 17.49
C GLN A 117 4.72 -31.71 18.01
N SER A 118 4.72 -31.33 19.29
CA SER A 118 3.75 -30.36 19.82
C SER A 118 3.92 -28.96 19.23
N CYS A 119 5.12 -28.63 18.78
CA CYS A 119 5.41 -27.36 18.08
C CYS A 119 5.25 -27.45 16.55
N GLY A 120 4.84 -28.59 15.99
CA GLY A 120 4.63 -28.77 14.53
C GLY A 120 5.89 -29.13 13.71
N PHE A 121 7.05 -29.31 14.35
CA PHE A 121 8.36 -29.56 13.74
C PHE A 121 8.88 -31.00 13.92
N ARG A 122 7.98 -32.00 13.92
CA ARG A 122 8.26 -33.42 14.20
C ARG A 122 9.44 -34.03 13.39
N GLY A 123 9.74 -33.47 12.22
CA GLY A 123 10.78 -33.93 11.31
C GLY A 123 12.07 -33.10 11.28
N LEU A 124 12.17 -32.00 12.03
CA LEU A 124 13.28 -31.04 11.90
C LEU A 124 14.66 -31.67 12.15
N TRP A 125 14.76 -32.57 13.13
CA TRP A 125 15.99 -33.32 13.42
C TRP A 125 16.42 -34.28 12.30
N ARG A 126 15.54 -34.58 11.33
CA ARG A 126 15.84 -35.40 10.14
C ARG A 126 16.29 -34.57 8.93
N PHE A 127 16.13 -33.25 8.97
CA PHE A 127 16.15 -32.39 7.78
C PHE A 127 17.52 -31.80 7.40
N ALA A 128 18.62 -32.29 7.97
CA ALA A 128 19.93 -31.71 7.71
C ALA A 128 20.94 -32.76 7.23
N GLY A 129 20.74 -33.26 6.00
CA GLY A 129 21.83 -33.78 5.18
C GLY A 129 21.91 -32.95 3.89
N PRO A 130 23.02 -32.99 3.13
CA PRO A 130 22.97 -32.56 1.74
C PRO A 130 21.86 -33.35 1.03
N TYR A 131 21.00 -32.67 0.27
CA TYR A 131 19.88 -33.28 -0.44
C TYR A 131 20.36 -34.48 -1.27
N THR A 132 20.19 -35.69 -0.76
CA THR A 132 20.36 -36.89 -1.57
C THR A 132 19.10 -37.05 -2.40
N ASN A 133 19.20 -36.65 -3.67
CA ASN A 133 18.22 -36.80 -4.75
C ASN A 133 17.06 -37.73 -4.42
N SER A 134 15.94 -37.17 -3.97
CA SER A 134 14.64 -37.80 -4.08
C SER A 134 13.54 -36.74 -4.04
N ASN A 135 13.08 -36.38 -5.24
CA ASN A 135 11.81 -35.71 -5.54
C ASN A 135 11.51 -34.38 -4.83
N CYS A 136 12.41 -33.39 -4.93
CA CYS A 136 12.02 -31.98 -4.78
C CYS A 136 12.06 -31.31 -6.15
N THR A 137 10.98 -30.65 -6.53
CA THR A 137 10.98 -29.73 -7.67
C THR A 137 12.02 -28.63 -7.40
N PRO A 138 12.84 -28.25 -8.39
CA PRO A 138 13.91 -27.25 -8.23
C PRO A 138 13.40 -25.92 -7.64
N GLU A 139 12.14 -25.57 -7.92
CA GLU A 139 11.44 -24.41 -7.39
C GLU A 139 11.32 -24.41 -5.85
N SER A 140 11.16 -25.57 -5.22
CA SER A 140 10.97 -25.67 -3.76
C SER A 140 12.28 -25.42 -2.98
N ALA A 141 13.39 -25.92 -3.53
CA ALA A 141 14.71 -25.70 -2.98
C ALA A 141 15.16 -24.25 -3.20
N GLU A 142 14.86 -23.69 -4.37
CA GLU A 142 15.11 -22.28 -4.68
C GLU A 142 14.31 -21.35 -3.76
N LEU A 143 13.02 -21.63 -3.52
CA LEU A 143 12.20 -20.86 -2.57
C LEU A 143 12.72 -20.94 -1.13
N PHE A 144 13.27 -22.07 -0.71
CA PHE A 144 13.83 -22.22 0.64
C PHE A 144 15.19 -21.52 0.79
N VAL A 145 16.04 -21.58 -0.24
CA VAL A 145 17.29 -20.81 -0.29
C VAL A 145 16.98 -19.31 -0.31
N ASN A 146 16.01 -18.87 -1.12
CA ASN A 146 15.56 -17.48 -1.15
C ASN A 146 14.97 -17.03 0.20
N CYS A 147 14.30 -17.93 0.93
CA CYS A 147 13.79 -17.64 2.28
C CYS A 147 14.93 -17.48 3.29
N LEU A 148 15.95 -18.35 3.23
CA LEU A 148 17.14 -18.25 4.07
C LEU A 148 17.98 -17.02 3.72
N GLU A 149 18.16 -16.70 2.44
CA GLU A 149 18.83 -15.48 1.99
C GLU A 149 18.07 -14.24 2.44
N ALA A 150 16.73 -14.21 2.33
CA ALA A 150 15.90 -13.13 2.83
C ALA A 150 15.96 -12.99 4.37
N MET A 151 16.03 -14.10 5.12
CA MET A 151 16.21 -14.09 6.57
C MET A 151 17.61 -13.61 6.98
N VAL A 152 18.64 -13.99 6.21
CA VAL A 152 20.02 -13.56 6.43
C VAL A 152 20.19 -12.08 6.07
N GLU A 153 19.56 -11.58 5.00
CA GLU A 153 19.50 -10.15 4.67
C GLU A 153 18.70 -9.34 5.71
N MET A 154 17.59 -9.89 6.23
CA MET A 154 16.82 -9.25 7.30
C MET A 154 17.58 -9.15 8.62
N CYS A 155 18.44 -10.12 8.94
CA CYS A 155 19.15 -10.18 10.22
C CYS A 155 20.56 -9.57 10.20
N LEU A 156 21.24 -9.51 9.04
CA LEU A 156 22.62 -9.00 8.94
C LEU A 156 22.73 -7.52 8.54
N THR A 157 21.63 -6.80 8.31
CA THR A 157 21.65 -5.35 7.99
C THR A 157 21.86 -4.45 9.22
N VAL A 158 22.80 -4.82 10.08
CA VAL A 158 23.50 -3.90 11.00
C VAL A 158 25.01 -4.04 10.81
N GLN A 159 25.46 -4.06 9.55
CA GLN A 159 26.83 -3.70 9.19
C GLN A 159 26.78 -2.40 8.39
N GLU A 160 27.78 -1.54 8.63
CA GLU A 160 27.92 -0.13 8.22
C GLU A 160 27.21 0.28 6.91
N PRO A 161 26.66 1.51 6.83
CA PRO A 161 25.85 1.93 5.69
C PRO A 161 26.67 1.84 4.40
N ASN A 162 26.36 0.86 3.56
CA ASN A 162 26.64 0.97 2.15
C ASN A 162 26.04 2.30 1.69
N LYS A 163 26.84 3.14 1.03
CA LYS A 163 26.42 4.47 0.58
C LYS A 163 25.30 4.34 -0.44
N GLU A 164 24.06 4.36 0.03
CA GLU A 164 22.89 4.48 -0.83
C GLU A 164 22.90 5.88 -1.43
N THR A 165 22.81 5.93 -2.76
CA THR A 165 22.80 7.19 -3.50
C THR A 165 21.40 7.41 -4.06
N ALA A 166 20.82 8.57 -3.80
CA ALA A 166 19.56 9.01 -4.40
C ALA A 166 19.85 9.95 -5.57
N VAL A 167 19.02 9.89 -6.61
CA VAL A 167 19.11 10.79 -7.75
C VAL A 167 18.19 11.98 -7.51
N GLY A 168 18.80 13.17 -7.37
CA GLY A 168 18.11 14.44 -7.31
C GLY A 168 17.43 14.79 -8.64
N LYS A 169 16.48 15.73 -8.62
CA LYS A 169 15.75 16.16 -9.84
C LYS A 169 16.68 16.67 -10.94
N ASP A 170 17.82 17.24 -10.57
CA ASP A 170 18.81 17.78 -11.51
C ASP A 170 19.72 16.69 -12.12
N GLY A 171 19.43 15.41 -11.85
CA GLY A 171 20.23 14.26 -12.28
C GLY A 171 21.50 14.03 -11.44
N ARG A 172 21.75 14.86 -10.43
CA ARG A 172 22.88 14.71 -9.51
C ARG A 172 22.62 13.58 -8.53
N LYS A 173 23.62 12.71 -8.34
CA LYS A 173 23.61 11.70 -7.28
C LYS A 173 23.99 12.36 -5.96
N GLU A 174 23.14 12.20 -4.95
CA GLU A 174 23.39 12.64 -3.58
C GLU A 174 23.37 11.42 -2.65
N ASP A 175 24.25 11.42 -1.66
CA ASP A 175 24.26 10.37 -0.63
C ASP A 175 23.00 10.49 0.24
N VAL A 176 22.35 9.34 0.49
CA VAL A 176 21.17 9.26 1.34
C VAL A 176 21.60 9.33 2.80
N HIS A 177 21.39 10.48 3.41
CA HIS A 177 21.63 10.67 4.84
C HIS A 177 20.32 10.53 5.62
N PHE A 178 20.34 9.66 6.65
CA PHE A 178 19.25 9.49 7.60
C PHE A 178 18.73 10.85 8.11
N ASP A 179 19.64 11.69 8.60
CA ASP A 179 19.30 13.00 9.17
C ASP A 179 18.57 13.92 8.19
N LYS A 180 18.87 13.81 6.88
CA LYS A 180 18.24 14.64 5.85
C LYS A 180 16.80 14.20 5.60
N ILE A 181 16.54 12.90 5.59
CA ILE A 181 15.17 12.34 5.47
C ILE A 181 14.37 12.70 6.72
N THR A 182 14.91 12.41 7.90
CA THR A 182 14.25 12.69 9.19
C THR A 182 13.96 14.17 9.36
N SER A 183 14.91 15.06 9.04
CA SER A 183 14.70 16.52 9.09
C SER A 183 13.58 16.98 8.16
N ARG A 184 13.47 16.36 6.98
CA ARG A 184 12.42 16.69 6.01
C ARG A 184 11.04 16.26 6.51
N ILE A 185 10.91 15.06 7.07
CA ILE A 185 9.66 14.56 7.65
C ILE A 185 9.29 15.40 8.87
N ALA A 186 10.24 15.69 9.76
CA ALA A 186 10.01 16.49 10.96
C ALA A 186 9.48 17.90 10.66
N LYS A 187 9.92 18.53 9.55
CA LYS A 187 9.38 19.82 9.08
C LYS A 187 7.88 19.77 8.76
N GLN A 188 7.34 18.60 8.42
CA GLN A 188 5.91 18.41 8.13
C GLN A 188 5.09 18.07 9.38
N CYS A 189 5.71 17.91 10.55
CA CYS A 189 5.02 17.54 11.79
C CYS A 189 4.49 18.73 12.63
N TYR A 190 4.41 19.94 12.06
CA TYR A 190 3.90 21.09 12.80
C TYR A 190 2.44 20.88 13.26
N ASN A 191 2.12 21.25 14.50
CA ASN A 191 0.80 21.06 15.09
C ASN A 191 0.28 19.59 15.05
N LEU A 192 1.18 18.60 15.05
CA LEU A 192 0.86 17.20 15.29
C LEU A 192 1.27 16.81 16.71
N ASP A 193 0.65 15.78 17.27
CA ASP A 193 1.02 15.28 18.60
C ASP A 193 2.33 14.47 18.55
N MET A 194 3.43 15.12 18.89
CA MET A 194 4.77 14.54 18.90
C MET A 194 4.98 13.48 19.99
N ASN A 195 4.04 13.31 20.93
CA ASN A 195 4.10 12.19 21.88
C ASN A 195 3.80 10.85 21.19
N TYR A 196 3.05 10.88 20.08
CA TYR A 196 2.66 9.70 19.32
C TYR A 196 3.31 9.65 17.93
N VAL A 197 3.56 10.81 17.32
CA VAL A 197 4.19 10.91 16.00
C VAL A 197 5.70 11.03 16.15
N ASP A 198 6.41 9.96 15.83
CA ASP A 198 7.87 9.96 15.68
C ASP A 198 8.28 9.99 14.19
N PRO A 199 8.89 11.09 13.71
CA PRO A 199 9.46 11.19 12.36
C PRO A 199 10.60 10.20 12.11
N SER A 200 11.35 9.84 13.15
CA SER A 200 12.53 8.97 13.06
C SER A 200 12.10 7.54 12.75
N ALA A 201 11.05 7.05 13.42
CA ALA A 201 10.43 5.76 13.11
C ALA A 201 10.02 5.65 11.63
N VAL A 202 9.40 6.70 11.07
CA VAL A 202 9.06 6.74 9.64
C VAL A 202 10.33 6.66 8.79
N ALA A 203 11.35 7.46 9.09
CA ALA A 203 12.60 7.49 8.33
C ALA A 203 13.34 6.13 8.35
N ILE A 204 13.38 5.44 9.50
CA ILE A 204 13.97 4.10 9.63
C ILE A 204 13.25 3.12 8.69
N GLN A 205 11.93 3.12 8.70
CA GLN A 205 11.14 2.20 7.89
C GLN A 205 11.23 2.51 6.39
N VAL A 206 11.35 3.79 6.03
CA VAL A 206 11.62 4.20 4.64
C VAL A 206 12.96 3.68 4.17
N ILE A 207 14.04 3.88 4.95
CA ILE A 207 15.41 3.47 4.59
C ILE A 207 15.51 1.96 4.40
N ARG A 208 14.82 1.17 5.23
CA ARG A 208 14.75 -0.30 5.06
C ARG A 208 14.15 -0.73 3.71
N GLY A 209 13.33 0.12 3.09
CA GLY A 209 12.72 -0.13 1.79
C GLY A 209 13.50 0.47 0.61
N LEU A 210 14.67 1.08 0.83
CA LEU A 210 15.44 1.72 -0.22
C LEU A 210 16.39 0.77 -0.93
N TYR A 211 16.68 1.13 -2.18
CA TYR A 211 17.75 0.54 -2.98
C TYR A 211 18.55 1.66 -3.63
N SER A 212 19.82 1.38 -3.95
CA SER A 212 20.71 2.39 -4.55
C SER A 212 20.22 2.85 -5.92
N GLY A 213 20.23 4.16 -6.17
CA GLY A 213 19.77 4.78 -7.40
C GLY A 213 18.30 5.22 -7.40
N VAL A 214 17.61 5.13 -6.26
CA VAL A 214 16.22 5.61 -6.14
C VAL A 214 16.11 7.11 -6.46
N THR A 215 15.02 7.53 -7.08
CA THR A 215 14.77 8.97 -7.29
C THR A 215 14.18 9.60 -6.03
N THR A 216 14.45 10.88 -5.81
CA THR A 216 13.87 11.65 -4.69
C THR A 216 12.34 11.62 -4.67
N VAL A 217 11.67 11.50 -5.81
CA VAL A 217 10.20 11.42 -5.91
C VAL A 217 9.69 10.08 -5.36
N ILE A 218 10.34 8.97 -5.74
CA ILE A 218 9.98 7.63 -5.24
C ILE A 218 10.25 7.55 -3.73
N LEU A 219 11.36 8.12 -3.26
CA LEU A 219 11.69 8.21 -1.84
C LEU A 219 10.57 8.90 -1.05
N ASP A 220 10.10 10.05 -1.55
CA ASP A 220 9.08 10.81 -0.83
C ASP A 220 7.70 10.16 -0.89
N ASN A 221 7.36 9.46 -1.99
CA ASN A 221 6.14 8.67 -2.09
C ASN A 221 6.16 7.49 -1.11
N LEU A 222 7.30 6.79 -1.01
CA LEU A 222 7.48 5.71 -0.04
C LEU A 222 7.35 6.23 1.39
N ALA A 223 7.86 7.43 1.68
CA ALA A 223 7.70 8.07 2.98
C ALA A 223 6.24 8.39 3.31
N ALA A 224 5.47 8.88 2.33
CA ALA A 224 4.04 9.12 2.51
C ALA A 224 3.26 7.81 2.72
N GLU A 225 3.52 6.76 1.94
CA GLU A 225 2.90 5.44 2.09
C GLU A 225 3.23 4.80 3.44
N THR A 226 4.49 4.88 3.86
CA THR A 226 4.95 4.38 5.16
C THR A 226 4.23 5.10 6.29
N ALA A 227 4.22 6.44 6.28
CA ALA A 227 3.49 7.23 7.25
C ALA A 227 1.98 6.89 7.25
N ALA A 228 1.38 6.62 6.07
CA ALA A 228 -0.03 6.25 5.99
C ALA A 228 -0.33 4.89 6.65
N THR A 229 0.57 3.91 6.54
CA THR A 229 0.40 2.62 7.25
C THR A 229 0.47 2.77 8.76
N MET A 230 1.27 3.72 9.26
CA MET A 230 1.38 4.05 10.69
C MET A 230 0.15 4.80 11.24
N ALA A 231 -0.83 5.14 10.39
CA ALA A 231 -2.11 5.71 10.84
C ALA A 231 -2.90 4.78 11.77
N THR A 232 -2.61 3.47 11.78
CA THR A 232 -3.17 2.53 12.75
C THR A 232 -2.72 2.82 14.18
N ASN A 233 -1.55 3.45 14.36
CA ASN A 233 -1.00 3.77 15.67
C ASN A 233 -1.56 5.10 16.19
N HIS A 234 -1.62 6.13 15.33
CA HIS A 234 -2.19 7.43 15.67
C HIS A 234 -2.71 8.14 14.40
N PRO A 235 -3.89 8.80 14.43
CA PRO A 235 -4.48 9.45 13.26
C PRO A 235 -3.62 10.55 12.63
N ASP A 236 -2.77 11.24 13.41
CA ASP A 236 -1.90 12.30 12.89
C ASP A 236 -0.88 11.79 11.85
N TYR A 237 -0.54 10.50 11.87
CA TYR A 237 0.28 9.89 10.82
C TYR A 237 -0.39 9.97 9.45
N ALA A 238 -1.74 9.91 9.37
CA ALA A 238 -2.46 10.10 8.11
C ALA A 238 -2.41 11.55 7.62
N ILE A 239 -2.30 12.53 8.52
CA ILE A 239 -2.09 13.94 8.16
C ILE A 239 -0.64 14.13 7.71
N LEU A 240 0.32 13.60 8.44
CA LEU A 240 1.75 13.64 8.07
C LEU A 240 1.98 13.05 6.67
N ALA A 241 1.39 11.89 6.39
CA ALA A 241 1.44 11.25 5.07
C ALA A 241 0.93 12.17 3.96
N ALA A 242 -0.24 12.80 4.14
CA ALA A 242 -0.76 13.79 3.20
C ALA A 242 0.18 14.98 3.02
N ARG A 243 0.76 15.51 4.10
CA ARG A 243 1.66 16.67 4.02
C ARG A 243 2.93 16.39 3.23
N ILE A 244 3.50 15.18 3.39
CA ILE A 244 4.64 14.73 2.60
C ILE A 244 4.27 14.73 1.11
N ASP A 245 3.15 14.10 0.77
CA ASP A 245 2.63 14.03 -0.60
C ASP A 245 2.32 15.40 -1.22
N VAL A 246 1.64 16.27 -0.47
CA VAL A 246 1.33 17.65 -0.89
C VAL A 246 2.62 18.43 -1.15
N SER A 247 3.60 18.31 -0.26
CA SER A 247 4.92 18.92 -0.45
C SER A 247 5.59 18.41 -1.73
N ASN A 248 5.44 17.13 -2.07
CA ASN A 248 5.99 16.57 -3.31
C ASN A 248 5.28 17.15 -4.53
N LEU A 249 3.95 17.17 -4.52
CA LEU A 249 3.15 17.75 -5.59
C LEU A 249 3.50 19.23 -5.81
N HIS A 250 3.69 20.00 -4.74
CA HIS A 250 4.10 21.40 -4.83
C HIS A 250 5.48 21.58 -5.48
N LYS A 251 6.39 20.60 -5.36
CA LYS A 251 7.69 20.62 -6.05
C LYS A 251 7.58 20.21 -7.52
N GLU A 252 6.48 19.61 -7.95
CA GLU A 252 6.27 19.14 -9.32
C GLU A 252 5.35 20.03 -10.16
N THR A 253 4.63 20.92 -9.49
CA THR A 253 3.63 21.81 -10.09
C THR A 253 4.06 23.27 -9.96
N LYS A 254 3.69 24.09 -10.95
CA LYS A 254 3.90 25.53 -10.90
C LYS A 254 3.13 26.14 -9.72
N LYS A 255 3.64 27.26 -9.18
CA LYS A 255 2.99 27.93 -8.06
C LYS A 255 1.83 28.81 -8.52
N SER A 256 1.99 29.61 -9.57
CA SER A 256 0.92 30.52 -10.06
C SER A 256 -0.25 29.72 -10.63
N PHE A 257 -1.49 30.11 -10.28
CA PHE A 257 -2.70 29.49 -10.81
C PHE A 257 -2.91 29.91 -12.27
N SER A 258 -2.77 31.20 -12.57
CA SER A 258 -2.93 31.72 -13.93
C SER A 258 -1.96 31.07 -14.94
N GLU A 259 -0.72 30.79 -14.54
CA GLU A 259 0.25 30.04 -15.36
C GLU A 259 -0.17 28.59 -15.63
N VAL A 260 -0.71 27.89 -14.62
CA VAL A 260 -1.22 26.52 -14.79
C VAL A 260 -2.42 26.51 -15.73
N MET A 261 -3.32 27.49 -15.60
CA MET A 261 -4.48 27.62 -16.49
C MET A 261 -4.06 27.95 -17.92
N HIS A 262 -3.00 28.75 -18.10
CA HIS A 262 -2.37 28.99 -19.40
C HIS A 262 -1.82 27.71 -20.01
N ASP A 263 -1.08 26.89 -19.25
CA ASP A 263 -0.56 25.60 -19.73
C ASP A 263 -1.68 24.63 -20.12
N LEU A 264 -2.78 24.60 -19.35
CA LEU A 264 -3.96 23.77 -19.61
C LEU A 264 -4.74 24.23 -20.85
N TYR A 265 -4.74 25.54 -21.14
CA TYR A 265 -5.33 26.08 -22.35
C TYR A 265 -4.48 25.74 -23.57
N TYR A 266 -3.18 26.04 -23.54
CA TYR A 266 -2.26 25.75 -24.65
C TYR A 266 -1.74 24.30 -24.67
N ALA A 267 -2.40 23.39 -23.96
CA ALA A 267 -2.07 21.98 -23.95
C ALA A 267 -2.11 21.42 -25.37
N LYS A 268 -1.11 20.60 -25.71
CA LYS A 268 -0.99 19.94 -27.00
C LYS A 268 -1.04 18.44 -26.83
N ASP A 269 -1.66 17.78 -27.79
CA ASP A 269 -1.61 16.33 -27.87
C ASP A 269 -0.16 15.87 -28.13
N PRO A 270 0.39 14.93 -27.34
CA PRO A 270 1.80 14.55 -27.43
C PRO A 270 2.14 13.80 -28.73
N VAL A 271 1.15 13.22 -29.40
CA VAL A 271 1.32 12.43 -30.64
C VAL A 271 1.11 13.31 -31.87
N THR A 272 0.00 14.06 -31.90
CA THR A 272 -0.37 14.86 -33.08
C THR A 272 0.19 16.28 -33.04
N ASN A 273 0.69 16.74 -31.89
CA ASN A 273 1.16 18.10 -31.62
C ASN A 273 0.10 19.18 -31.93
N GLN A 274 -1.16 18.78 -32.05
CA GLN A 274 -2.29 19.69 -32.24
C GLN A 274 -2.67 20.32 -30.91
N HIS A 275 -3.17 21.55 -30.99
CA HIS A 275 -3.67 22.26 -29.83
C HIS A 275 -4.98 21.60 -29.36
N THR A 276 -4.96 21.05 -28.15
CA THR A 276 -6.09 20.36 -27.54
C THR A 276 -6.37 21.00 -26.18
N PRO A 277 -7.11 22.13 -26.14
CA PRO A 277 -7.36 22.83 -24.90
C PRO A 277 -8.15 21.96 -23.94
N ILE A 278 -7.72 21.90 -22.68
CA ILE A 278 -8.51 21.26 -21.62
C ILE A 278 -9.52 22.26 -21.06
N ILE A 279 -9.09 23.51 -20.89
CA ILE A 279 -9.90 24.63 -20.41
C ILE A 279 -10.53 25.36 -21.60
N ASN A 280 -11.75 25.84 -21.42
CA ASN A 280 -12.47 26.60 -22.42
C ASN A 280 -11.96 28.06 -22.50
N GLU A 281 -11.86 28.59 -23.72
CA GLU A 281 -11.32 29.93 -24.03
C GLU A 281 -11.99 31.06 -23.23
N ARG A 282 -13.30 30.93 -22.97
CA ARG A 282 -14.07 31.90 -22.20
C ARG A 282 -13.51 32.06 -20.79
N TYR A 283 -13.33 30.97 -20.05
CA TYR A 283 -12.81 31.02 -18.68
C TYR A 283 -11.34 31.36 -18.64
N TYR A 284 -10.56 30.87 -19.61
CA TYR A 284 -9.16 31.25 -19.74
C TYR A 284 -9.01 32.78 -19.88
N SER A 285 -9.85 33.43 -20.69
CA SER A 285 -9.84 34.89 -20.86
C SER A 285 -10.18 35.62 -19.54
N ILE A 286 -11.18 35.13 -18.80
CA ILE A 286 -11.55 35.68 -17.48
C ILE A 286 -10.39 35.57 -16.49
N ILE A 287 -9.76 34.40 -16.41
CA ILE A 287 -8.62 34.13 -15.52
C ILE A 287 -7.45 35.03 -15.90
N LYS A 288 -7.13 35.13 -17.19
CA LYS A 288 -6.04 35.96 -17.69
C LYS A 288 -6.24 37.44 -17.36
N ASN A 289 -7.46 37.96 -17.53
CA ASN A 289 -7.77 39.36 -17.26
C ASN A 289 -7.73 39.71 -15.76
N ASN A 290 -7.89 38.72 -14.88
CA ASN A 290 -7.93 38.90 -13.42
C ASN A 290 -6.80 38.15 -12.69
N ALA A 291 -5.72 37.81 -13.41
CA ALA A 291 -4.69 36.89 -12.95
C ALA A 291 -4.06 37.30 -11.62
N GLU A 292 -3.66 38.57 -11.48
CA GLU A 292 -3.04 39.08 -10.26
C GLU A 292 -3.94 38.95 -9.02
N ARG A 293 -5.23 39.24 -9.19
CA ARG A 293 -6.22 39.18 -8.11
C ARG A 293 -6.54 37.73 -7.72
N LEU A 294 -6.65 36.83 -8.69
CA LEU A 294 -6.92 35.42 -8.44
C LEU A 294 -5.70 34.71 -7.83
N ASP A 295 -4.50 34.97 -8.35
CA ASP A 295 -3.26 34.36 -7.87
C ASP A 295 -2.93 34.78 -6.43
N SER A 296 -3.19 36.05 -6.06
CA SER A 296 -2.96 36.57 -4.70
C SER A 296 -4.00 36.11 -3.68
N ALA A 297 -5.21 35.74 -4.12
CA ALA A 297 -6.26 35.22 -3.24
C ALA A 297 -6.00 33.77 -2.78
N ILE A 298 -5.17 33.02 -3.49
CA ILE A 298 -4.92 31.60 -3.21
C ILE A 298 -3.98 31.41 -2.02
N ILE A 299 -4.41 30.60 -1.05
CA ILE A 299 -3.63 30.23 0.13
C ILE A 299 -3.19 28.76 0.01
N TYR A 300 -1.95 28.55 -0.43
CA TYR A 300 -1.40 27.19 -0.66
C TYR A 300 -1.23 26.36 0.61
N ASP A 301 -1.13 26.99 1.78
CA ASP A 301 -1.02 26.28 3.06
C ASP A 301 -2.28 25.45 3.36
N ARG A 302 -3.42 25.80 2.77
CA ARG A 302 -4.67 25.04 2.88
C ARG A 302 -4.57 23.63 2.26
N ASP A 303 -3.62 23.38 1.35
CA ASP A 303 -3.38 22.03 0.81
C ASP A 303 -2.86 21.05 1.88
N PHE A 304 -2.14 21.51 2.90
CA PHE A 304 -1.59 20.64 3.96
C PHE A 304 -2.61 20.21 5.00
N SER A 305 -3.87 20.61 4.79
CA SER A 305 -4.98 20.33 5.70
C SER A 305 -5.72 19.04 5.34
N TYR A 306 -5.51 18.48 4.14
CA TYR A 306 -6.07 17.20 3.72
C TYR A 306 -5.48 16.01 4.49
N ASN A 307 -6.25 14.94 4.63
CA ASN A 307 -5.74 13.64 5.05
C ASN A 307 -5.23 12.85 3.84
N TYR A 308 -4.44 11.80 4.08
CA TYR A 308 -3.81 11.01 3.01
C TYR A 308 -4.81 10.47 1.99
N ILE A 309 -5.88 9.83 2.45
CA ILE A 309 -6.91 9.24 1.57
C ILE A 309 -7.62 10.31 0.74
N GLY A 310 -7.97 11.44 1.35
CA GLY A 310 -8.59 12.56 0.66
C GLY A 310 -7.67 13.14 -0.42
N PHE A 311 -6.41 13.35 -0.09
CA PHE A 311 -5.42 13.85 -1.06
C PHE A 311 -5.18 12.86 -2.21
N LYS A 312 -4.97 11.56 -1.93
CA LYS A 312 -4.83 10.52 -2.96
C LYS A 312 -6.06 10.42 -3.86
N THR A 313 -7.25 10.62 -3.31
CA THR A 313 -8.49 10.68 -4.09
C THR A 313 -8.46 11.84 -5.08
N LEU A 314 -8.02 13.03 -4.65
CA LEU A 314 -7.86 14.19 -5.52
C LEU A 314 -6.82 13.94 -6.62
N GLU A 315 -5.66 13.42 -6.25
CA GLU A 315 -4.53 13.09 -7.13
C GLU A 315 -4.92 12.11 -8.25
N ARG A 316 -5.70 11.08 -7.89
CA ARG A 316 -6.11 10.04 -8.82
C ARG A 316 -7.06 10.57 -9.89
N SER A 317 -8.10 11.30 -9.47
CA SER A 317 -9.28 11.52 -10.32
C SER A 317 -9.66 12.99 -10.57
N TYR A 318 -9.29 13.93 -9.70
CA TYR A 318 -9.82 15.30 -9.72
C TYR A 318 -8.86 16.34 -10.27
N LEU A 319 -7.57 16.23 -9.97
CA LEU A 319 -6.57 17.19 -10.46
C LEU A 319 -6.32 17.00 -11.95
N LEU A 320 -6.36 18.08 -12.72
CA LEU A 320 -6.11 18.00 -14.17
C LEU A 320 -4.65 17.63 -14.47
N LYS A 321 -4.50 16.85 -15.54
CA LYS A 321 -3.23 16.27 -16.00
C LYS A 321 -2.94 16.73 -17.42
N ILE A 322 -1.68 17.02 -17.71
CA ILE A 322 -1.16 17.21 -19.07
C ILE A 322 -0.22 16.04 -19.35
N ASN A 323 -0.47 15.29 -20.42
CA ASN A 323 0.33 14.12 -20.82
C ASN A 323 0.53 13.10 -19.67
N GLY A 324 -0.52 12.87 -18.89
CA GLY A 324 -0.50 11.95 -17.74
C GLY A 324 0.11 12.52 -16.45
N LYS A 325 0.80 13.67 -16.50
CA LYS A 325 1.37 14.33 -15.33
C LYS A 325 0.42 15.35 -14.72
N ILE A 326 0.29 15.36 -13.41
CA ILE A 326 -0.55 16.33 -12.68
C ILE A 326 0.09 17.72 -12.77
N VAL A 327 -0.72 18.71 -13.17
CA VAL A 327 -0.29 20.11 -13.26
C VAL A 327 -1.02 21.01 -12.26
N GLU A 328 -2.22 20.62 -11.83
CA GLU A 328 -3.01 21.36 -10.83
C GLU A 328 -2.67 20.95 -9.41
N ARG A 329 -2.61 21.94 -8.52
CA ARG A 329 -2.72 21.75 -7.06
C ARG A 329 -4.20 21.69 -6.63
N PRO A 330 -4.53 21.16 -5.45
CA PRO A 330 -5.90 21.22 -4.94
C PRO A 330 -6.45 22.65 -4.90
N GLN A 331 -5.68 23.64 -4.45
CA GLN A 331 -6.11 25.04 -4.51
C GLN A 331 -6.42 25.53 -5.94
N HIS A 332 -5.65 25.10 -6.94
CA HIS A 332 -5.91 25.47 -8.34
C HIS A 332 -7.23 24.89 -8.83
N MET A 333 -7.51 23.63 -8.49
CA MET A 333 -8.78 22.97 -8.81
C MET A 333 -9.96 23.70 -8.16
N LEU A 334 -9.86 24.09 -6.88
CA LEU A 334 -10.93 24.81 -6.18
C LEU A 334 -11.16 26.21 -6.76
N MET A 335 -10.09 26.96 -7.08
CA MET A 335 -10.22 28.27 -7.73
C MET A 335 -10.82 28.13 -9.13
N ARG A 336 -10.39 27.13 -9.92
CA ARG A 336 -10.99 26.80 -11.22
C ARG A 336 -12.49 26.53 -11.10
N VAL A 337 -12.92 25.78 -10.08
CA VAL A 337 -14.33 25.50 -9.83
C VAL A 337 -15.10 26.78 -9.54
N ALA A 338 -14.58 27.63 -8.65
CA ALA A 338 -15.21 28.90 -8.30
C ALA A 338 -15.34 29.83 -9.52
N VAL A 339 -14.29 29.95 -10.35
CA VAL A 339 -14.33 30.69 -11.62
C VAL A 339 -15.35 30.09 -12.58
N GLY A 340 -15.45 28.76 -12.64
CA GLY A 340 -16.40 28.07 -13.52
C GLY A 340 -17.86 28.37 -13.19
N ILE A 341 -18.16 28.64 -11.91
CA ILE A 341 -19.52 28.90 -11.40
C ILE A 341 -19.86 30.39 -11.50
N HIS A 342 -18.94 31.27 -11.10
CA HIS A 342 -19.22 32.71 -10.94
C HIS A 342 -18.69 33.58 -12.09
N GLU A 343 -17.86 33.02 -12.97
CA GLU A 343 -17.37 33.67 -14.18
C GLU A 343 -16.73 35.04 -13.90
N ASN A 344 -17.35 36.13 -14.38
CA ASN A 344 -16.83 37.50 -14.26
C ASN A 344 -17.02 38.11 -12.87
N ASP A 345 -17.84 37.51 -11.99
CA ASP A 345 -18.09 38.01 -10.63
C ASP A 345 -16.95 37.57 -9.69
N ILE A 346 -15.79 38.23 -9.80
CA ILE A 346 -14.55 37.85 -9.11
C ILE A 346 -14.69 37.91 -7.58
N ASP A 347 -15.57 38.77 -7.06
CA ASP A 347 -15.84 38.85 -5.63
C ASP A 347 -16.47 37.54 -5.14
N LYS A 348 -17.49 37.03 -5.84
CA LYS A 348 -18.08 35.71 -5.54
C LYS A 348 -17.15 34.54 -5.85
N VAL A 349 -16.28 34.65 -6.85
CA VAL A 349 -15.24 33.64 -7.10
C VAL A 349 -14.37 33.48 -5.85
N ILE A 350 -13.88 34.58 -5.29
CA ILE A 350 -13.00 34.55 -4.10
C ILE A 350 -13.77 34.09 -2.86
N GLU A 351 -15.01 34.55 -2.69
CA GLU A 351 -15.89 34.10 -1.60
C GLU A 351 -16.08 32.57 -1.62
N THR A 352 -16.52 32.03 -2.76
CA THR A 352 -16.73 30.59 -2.94
C THR A 352 -15.42 29.81 -2.81
N TYR A 353 -14.31 30.31 -3.35
CA TYR A 353 -12.99 29.71 -3.17
C TYR A 353 -12.61 29.60 -1.69
N ASN A 354 -12.83 30.64 -0.89
CA ASN A 354 -12.55 30.60 0.55
C ASN A 354 -13.40 29.54 1.25
N TYR A 355 -14.71 29.51 1.02
CA TYR A 355 -15.57 28.49 1.62
C TYR A 355 -15.21 27.06 1.20
N LEU A 356 -14.85 26.84 -0.07
CA LEU A 356 -14.42 25.53 -0.57
C LEU A 356 -13.07 25.11 0.03
N SER A 357 -12.09 26.00 0.06
CA SER A 357 -10.72 25.70 0.52
C SER A 357 -10.60 25.59 2.04
N GLU A 358 -11.47 26.26 2.78
CA GLU A 358 -11.65 26.09 4.23
C GLU A 358 -12.56 24.92 4.59
N ARG A 359 -13.13 24.24 3.58
CA ARG A 359 -13.95 23.02 3.69
C ARG A 359 -15.28 23.23 4.42
N TYR A 360 -15.89 24.40 4.29
CA TYR A 360 -17.27 24.63 4.75
C TYR A 360 -18.28 23.82 3.93
N PHE A 361 -18.03 23.64 2.64
CA PHE A 361 -18.80 22.77 1.76
C PHE A 361 -17.94 22.27 0.59
N THR A 362 -18.48 21.36 -0.20
CA THR A 362 -17.87 20.93 -1.48
C THR A 362 -18.96 20.73 -2.53
N HIS A 363 -18.63 21.00 -3.79
CA HIS A 363 -19.52 20.66 -4.90
C HIS A 363 -19.44 19.17 -5.27
N ALA A 364 -20.47 18.67 -5.95
CA ALA A 364 -20.47 17.30 -6.45
C ALA A 364 -19.33 17.05 -7.44
N SER A 365 -18.88 15.79 -7.56
CA SER A 365 -17.68 15.48 -8.36
C SER A 365 -17.74 15.96 -9.82
N PRO A 366 -18.87 15.88 -10.56
CA PRO A 366 -18.91 16.40 -11.93
C PRO A 366 -18.64 17.91 -12.01
N THR A 367 -19.05 18.69 -11.02
CA THR A 367 -18.67 20.09 -10.91
C THR A 367 -17.15 20.23 -10.74
N LEU A 368 -16.55 19.48 -9.82
CA LEU A 368 -15.10 19.50 -9.57
C LEU A 368 -14.27 19.06 -10.80
N PHE A 369 -14.75 18.05 -11.52
CA PHE A 369 -14.10 17.53 -12.72
C PHE A 369 -14.18 18.48 -13.91
N ASN A 370 -15.35 19.09 -14.13
CA ASN A 370 -15.68 19.67 -15.43
C ASN A 370 -15.78 21.20 -15.44
N ALA A 371 -15.81 21.86 -14.28
CA ALA A 371 -15.82 23.32 -14.22
C ALA A 371 -14.62 23.93 -14.96
N CYS A 372 -14.89 24.98 -15.76
CA CYS A 372 -13.98 25.63 -16.72
C CYS A 372 -13.47 24.77 -17.90
N THR A 373 -13.77 23.48 -17.96
CA THR A 373 -13.31 22.63 -19.08
C THR A 373 -14.17 22.83 -20.33
N ASN A 374 -13.77 22.28 -21.47
CA ASN A 374 -14.58 22.35 -22.70
C ASN A 374 -15.92 21.60 -22.61
N ASN A 375 -16.01 20.54 -21.82
CA ASN A 375 -17.24 19.74 -21.64
C ASN A 375 -17.80 19.94 -20.23
N GLN A 376 -18.61 20.97 -20.05
CA GLN A 376 -19.08 21.43 -18.73
C GLN A 376 -20.31 20.68 -18.19
N GLN A 377 -20.29 19.35 -18.17
CA GLN A 377 -21.35 18.58 -17.52
C GLN A 377 -21.16 18.59 -16.00
N MET A 378 -21.71 19.62 -15.35
CA MET A 378 -21.58 19.82 -13.89
C MET A 378 -22.69 19.13 -13.08
N SER A 379 -23.75 18.66 -13.74
CA SER A 379 -24.85 17.92 -13.12
C SER A 379 -24.59 16.41 -13.20
N SER A 380 -24.88 15.70 -12.10
CA SER A 380 -24.57 14.28 -11.95
C SER A 380 -25.72 13.34 -12.26
N CYS A 381 -26.95 13.73 -11.93
CA CYS A 381 -28.10 12.82 -11.87
C CYS A 381 -29.20 13.32 -12.81
N PHE A 382 -29.74 12.40 -13.61
CA PHE A 382 -30.78 12.68 -14.59
C PHE A 382 -31.94 11.73 -14.39
N LEU A 383 -33.16 12.28 -14.50
CA LEU A 383 -34.39 11.50 -14.49
C LEU A 383 -34.97 11.51 -15.90
N LEU A 384 -35.22 10.32 -16.43
CA LEU A 384 -35.80 10.13 -17.76
C LEU A 384 -37.05 9.28 -17.62
N THR A 385 -38.04 9.59 -18.46
CA THR A 385 -39.18 8.71 -18.70
C THR A 385 -39.04 8.19 -20.12
N LEU A 386 -39.32 6.91 -20.32
CA LEU A 386 -39.31 6.33 -21.66
C LEU A 386 -40.39 7.01 -22.51
N ASP A 387 -39.98 7.50 -23.69
CA ASP A 387 -40.78 8.45 -24.49
C ASP A 387 -42.17 7.89 -24.89
N ASP A 388 -42.21 6.67 -25.42
CA ASP A 388 -43.44 5.96 -25.81
C ASP A 388 -43.19 4.45 -25.96
N ASP A 389 -44.26 3.65 -25.86
CA ASP A 389 -44.24 2.19 -26.07
C ASP A 389 -44.16 1.83 -27.57
N SER A 390 -43.04 2.22 -28.19
CA SER A 390 -42.68 1.89 -29.56
C SER A 390 -41.18 1.71 -29.70
N ILE A 391 -40.75 1.03 -30.77
CA ILE A 391 -39.32 0.91 -31.10
C ILE A 391 -38.67 2.29 -31.22
N LYS A 392 -39.38 3.28 -31.78
CA LYS A 392 -38.86 4.64 -31.91
C LYS A 392 -38.64 5.28 -30.54
N GLY A 393 -39.57 5.13 -29.61
CA GLY A 393 -39.47 5.64 -28.23
C GLY A 393 -38.35 4.97 -27.43
N ILE A 394 -38.29 3.64 -27.50
CA ILE A 394 -37.27 2.83 -26.83
C ILE A 394 -35.87 3.23 -27.29
N TYR A 395 -35.60 3.27 -28.60
CA TYR A 395 -34.27 3.63 -29.12
C TYR A 395 -33.97 5.13 -28.97
N GLY A 396 -34.99 6.00 -29.05
CA GLY A 396 -34.84 7.43 -28.80
C GLY A 396 -34.38 7.72 -27.37
N THR A 397 -35.01 7.06 -26.40
CA THR A 397 -34.64 7.13 -24.98
C THR A 397 -33.27 6.50 -24.74
N LEU A 398 -32.98 5.34 -25.35
CA LEU A 398 -31.67 4.69 -25.24
C LEU A 398 -30.55 5.61 -25.73
N LYS A 399 -30.74 6.32 -26.84
CA LYS A 399 -29.78 7.32 -27.35
C LYS A 399 -29.56 8.45 -26.34
N LYS A 400 -30.62 8.98 -25.72
CA LYS A 400 -30.51 10.00 -24.66
C LYS A 400 -29.70 9.47 -23.47
N CYS A 401 -30.01 8.25 -23.01
CA CYS A 401 -29.27 7.61 -21.92
C CYS A 401 -27.78 7.43 -22.26
N ALA A 402 -27.47 7.00 -23.48
CA ALA A 402 -26.08 6.85 -23.94
C ALA A 402 -25.33 8.19 -23.94
N LEU A 403 -25.96 9.26 -24.43
CA LEU A 403 -25.34 10.60 -24.44
C LEU A 403 -25.08 11.14 -23.03
N ILE A 404 -25.99 10.87 -22.08
CA ILE A 404 -25.81 11.26 -20.67
C ILE A 404 -24.71 10.43 -20.01
N SER A 405 -24.73 9.11 -20.22
CA SER A 405 -23.75 8.17 -19.66
C SER A 405 -22.32 8.43 -20.16
N LYS A 406 -22.18 8.85 -21.43
CA LYS A 406 -20.89 9.23 -22.04
C LYS A 406 -20.10 10.23 -21.19
N TYR A 407 -20.81 11.12 -20.49
CA TYR A 407 -20.21 12.15 -19.62
C TYR A 407 -20.38 11.82 -18.13
N ALA A 408 -20.46 10.53 -17.80
CA ALA A 408 -20.54 10.00 -16.43
C ALA A 408 -21.76 10.50 -15.62
N GLY A 409 -22.89 10.72 -16.29
CA GLY A 409 -24.17 11.00 -15.63
C GLY A 409 -24.88 9.72 -15.17
N GLY A 410 -25.34 9.68 -13.92
CA GLY A 410 -26.22 8.63 -13.40
C GLY A 410 -27.66 8.86 -13.83
N ILE A 411 -28.39 7.79 -14.12
CA ILE A 411 -29.73 7.87 -14.72
C ILE A 411 -30.76 7.12 -13.87
N GLY A 412 -31.84 7.79 -13.51
CA GLY A 412 -33.09 7.14 -13.10
C GLY A 412 -34.04 7.07 -14.29
N LEU A 413 -34.41 5.86 -14.73
CA LEU A 413 -35.26 5.65 -15.88
C LEU A 413 -36.61 5.05 -15.46
N ASN A 414 -37.69 5.79 -15.71
CA ASN A 414 -39.06 5.30 -15.59
C ASN A 414 -39.44 4.53 -16.87
N VAL A 415 -39.87 3.28 -16.69
CA VAL A 415 -40.27 2.36 -17.77
C VAL A 415 -41.72 1.86 -17.65
N HIS A 416 -42.57 2.51 -16.84
CA HIS A 416 -43.95 2.06 -16.55
C HIS A 416 -44.83 1.93 -17.80
N CYS A 417 -44.53 2.69 -18.86
CA CYS A 417 -45.33 2.73 -20.08
C CYS A 417 -45.08 1.56 -21.03
N ILE A 418 -44.02 0.76 -20.81
CA ILE A 418 -43.69 -0.38 -21.68
C ILE A 418 -44.71 -1.50 -21.48
N ARG A 419 -45.14 -2.13 -22.57
CA ARG A 419 -46.03 -3.28 -22.48
C ARG A 419 -45.36 -4.48 -21.82
N ALA A 420 -46.14 -5.23 -21.05
CA ALA A 420 -45.72 -6.48 -20.43
C ALA A 420 -45.59 -7.62 -21.45
N ASN A 421 -44.94 -8.71 -21.05
CA ASN A 421 -44.89 -9.95 -21.83
C ASN A 421 -46.30 -10.55 -21.97
N SER A 422 -46.71 -10.87 -23.20
CA SER A 422 -48.01 -11.47 -23.49
C SER A 422 -47.83 -12.85 -24.12
N ALA A 423 -48.26 -13.90 -23.40
CA ALA A 423 -48.18 -15.29 -23.85
C ALA A 423 -49.47 -15.82 -24.51
N GLU A 424 -50.57 -15.05 -24.56
CA GLU A 424 -51.88 -15.54 -25.04
C GLU A 424 -52.35 -14.87 -26.35
N ASP A 425 -52.57 -15.73 -27.34
CA ASP A 425 -53.41 -15.70 -28.54
C ASP A 425 -53.40 -14.49 -29.50
N ASN A 426 -52.86 -14.79 -30.69
CA ASN A 426 -52.97 -14.15 -32.02
C ASN A 426 -51.84 -13.19 -32.46
N THR A 427 -51.01 -13.73 -33.36
CA THR A 427 -50.14 -13.07 -34.36
C THR A 427 -48.99 -12.16 -33.90
N ASP A 428 -49.04 -11.52 -32.74
CA ASP A 428 -47.94 -10.66 -32.25
C ASP A 428 -47.61 -10.96 -30.78
N THR A 429 -46.68 -11.91 -30.55
CA THR A 429 -46.07 -12.12 -29.23
C THR A 429 -45.10 -10.99 -28.91
N THR A 430 -45.17 -10.46 -27.69
CA THR A 430 -44.31 -9.36 -27.23
C THR A 430 -43.29 -9.88 -26.24
N ASN A 431 -42.02 -9.48 -26.39
CA ASN A 431 -40.93 -9.98 -25.55
C ASN A 431 -40.85 -9.33 -24.14
N GLY A 432 -41.85 -8.49 -23.80
CA GLY A 432 -41.99 -7.80 -22.52
C GLY A 432 -40.87 -6.83 -22.13
N LEU A 433 -40.96 -6.32 -20.90
CA LEU A 433 -40.04 -5.34 -20.34
C LEU A 433 -38.61 -5.88 -20.18
N VAL A 434 -38.46 -7.13 -19.77
CA VAL A 434 -37.16 -7.76 -19.49
C VAL A 434 -36.22 -7.69 -20.70
N SER A 435 -36.75 -7.93 -21.90
CA SER A 435 -35.97 -7.90 -23.14
C SER A 435 -35.50 -6.49 -23.49
N VAL A 436 -36.35 -5.48 -23.23
CA VAL A 436 -35.97 -4.07 -23.39
C VAL A 436 -34.87 -3.71 -22.38
N LEU A 437 -34.98 -4.15 -21.12
CA LEU A 437 -33.99 -3.84 -20.10
C LEU A 437 -32.62 -4.48 -20.36
N LYS A 438 -32.55 -5.65 -21.01
CA LYS A 438 -31.29 -6.23 -21.48
C LYS A 438 -30.55 -5.31 -22.46
N LEU A 439 -31.28 -4.68 -23.40
CA LEU A 439 -30.70 -3.70 -24.33
C LEU A 439 -30.11 -2.48 -23.59
N TYR A 440 -30.81 -1.99 -22.56
CA TYR A 440 -30.32 -0.88 -21.73
C TYR A 440 -29.10 -1.29 -20.88
N ASN A 441 -29.08 -2.51 -20.36
CA ASN A 441 -27.95 -3.06 -19.62
C ASN A 441 -26.69 -3.12 -20.50
N ASP A 442 -26.80 -3.68 -21.70
CA ASP A 442 -25.66 -3.79 -22.62
C ASP A 442 -25.13 -2.42 -23.04
N MET A 443 -26.03 -1.45 -23.23
CA MET A 443 -25.64 -0.06 -23.49
C MET A 443 -24.93 0.57 -22.28
N ALA A 444 -25.43 0.35 -21.05
CA ALA A 444 -24.79 0.87 -19.84
C ALA A 444 -23.35 0.34 -19.67
N ILE A 445 -23.13 -0.93 -19.98
CA ILE A 445 -21.80 -1.56 -19.96
C ILE A 445 -20.91 -1.01 -21.09
N TYR A 446 -21.46 -0.80 -22.28
CA TYR A 446 -20.69 -0.30 -23.42
C TYR A 446 -20.24 1.16 -23.23
N VAL A 447 -21.14 2.03 -22.74
CA VAL A 447 -20.91 3.47 -22.56
C VAL A 447 -20.39 3.77 -21.15
N ASP A 448 -19.44 2.97 -20.69
CA ASP A 448 -18.79 3.12 -19.37
C ASP A 448 -17.65 4.16 -19.35
N GLN A 449 -17.65 5.09 -20.30
CA GLN A 449 -16.41 5.72 -20.76
C GLN A 449 -16.34 7.23 -20.48
N GLY A 450 -16.04 7.54 -19.22
CA GLY A 450 -15.36 8.77 -18.79
C GLY A 450 -13.89 8.55 -18.41
N GLY A 451 -13.27 7.44 -18.88
CA GLY A 451 -11.93 7.00 -18.48
C GLY A 451 -11.89 6.33 -17.10
N ASN A 452 -12.85 5.45 -16.80
CA ASN A 452 -13.04 4.80 -15.49
C ASN A 452 -13.23 5.78 -14.31
N LYS A 453 -13.58 7.05 -14.58
CA LYS A 453 -13.85 8.02 -13.51
C LYS A 453 -15.07 7.64 -12.67
N ARG A 454 -16.12 7.09 -13.30
CA ARG A 454 -17.31 6.51 -12.65
C ARG A 454 -17.97 5.48 -13.55
N PRO A 455 -18.36 4.30 -13.03
CA PRO A 455 -19.08 3.33 -13.82
C PRO A 455 -20.47 3.84 -14.21
N GLY A 456 -20.91 3.56 -15.44
CA GLY A 456 -22.27 3.85 -15.92
C GLY A 456 -23.32 3.14 -15.05
N ALA A 457 -24.23 3.90 -14.44
CA ALA A 457 -25.19 3.36 -13.48
C ALA A 457 -26.61 3.85 -13.77
N PHE A 458 -27.50 2.91 -14.10
CA PHE A 458 -28.92 3.18 -14.32
C PHE A 458 -29.77 2.53 -13.23
N ALA A 459 -30.63 3.32 -12.60
CA ALA A 459 -31.70 2.85 -11.72
C ALA A 459 -32.99 2.80 -12.54
N ILE A 460 -33.56 1.61 -12.70
CA ILE A 460 -34.81 1.41 -13.42
C ILE A 460 -35.97 1.46 -12.42
N TYR A 461 -36.99 2.25 -12.73
CA TYR A 461 -38.19 2.41 -11.91
C TYR A 461 -39.38 1.76 -12.59
N LEU A 462 -40.05 0.84 -11.88
CA LEU A 462 -41.27 0.16 -12.31
C LEU A 462 -42.35 0.25 -11.22
N GLU A 463 -43.58 0.58 -11.59
CA GLU A 463 -44.71 0.57 -10.65
C GLU A 463 -45.18 -0.88 -10.38
N PRO A 464 -45.61 -1.19 -9.15
CA PRO A 464 -45.81 -2.58 -8.71
C PRO A 464 -47.01 -3.29 -9.34
N TRP A 465 -47.88 -2.57 -10.05
CA TRP A 465 -49.02 -3.16 -10.76
C TRP A 465 -48.66 -3.66 -12.17
N HIS A 466 -47.45 -3.39 -12.67
CA HIS A 466 -47.02 -3.83 -13.98
C HIS A 466 -46.94 -5.37 -14.05
N ALA A 467 -47.45 -6.00 -15.11
CA ALA A 467 -47.57 -7.47 -15.14
C ALA A 467 -46.21 -8.21 -15.09
N ASP A 468 -45.13 -7.62 -15.64
CA ASP A 468 -43.76 -8.17 -15.53
C ASP A 468 -43.07 -7.88 -14.18
N ILE A 469 -43.78 -7.45 -13.13
CA ILE A 469 -43.16 -7.03 -11.86
C ILE A 469 -42.35 -8.13 -11.18
N PHE A 470 -42.81 -9.39 -11.22
CA PHE A 470 -42.10 -10.49 -10.59
C PHE A 470 -40.76 -10.78 -11.30
N ASP A 471 -40.76 -10.83 -12.63
CA ASP A 471 -39.54 -11.00 -13.42
C ASP A 471 -38.58 -9.82 -13.21
N PHE A 472 -39.10 -8.59 -13.12
CA PHE A 472 -38.31 -7.40 -12.83
C PHE A 472 -37.57 -7.49 -11.49
N LEU A 473 -38.23 -8.00 -10.44
CA LEU A 473 -37.63 -8.19 -9.11
C LEU A 473 -36.50 -9.24 -9.12
N GLU A 474 -36.53 -10.20 -10.04
CA GLU A 474 -35.50 -11.24 -10.16
C GLU A 474 -34.26 -10.82 -10.98
N LEU A 475 -34.28 -9.66 -11.67
CA LEU A 475 -33.23 -9.25 -12.63
C LEU A 475 -31.80 -9.14 -12.06
N LYS A 476 -31.66 -9.00 -10.73
CA LYS A 476 -30.35 -8.91 -10.05
C LYS A 476 -30.02 -10.15 -9.22
N ARG A 477 -30.79 -11.23 -9.33
CA ARG A 477 -30.47 -12.49 -8.63
C ARG A 477 -29.16 -13.06 -9.18
N ASN A 478 -28.15 -13.21 -8.33
CA ASN A 478 -26.97 -13.99 -8.65
C ASN A 478 -27.39 -15.48 -8.68
N ILE A 479 -27.35 -16.10 -9.85
CA ILE A 479 -27.57 -17.55 -10.02
C ILE A 479 -26.23 -18.26 -9.93
#